data_AF-A0A1R4JTV5-F1
#
_entry.id   AF-A0A1R4JTV5-F1
#
_cell.length_a   1.000
_cell.length_b   1.000
_cell.length_c   1.000
_cell.angle_alpha   90.00
_cell.angle_beta   90.00
_cell.angle_gamma   90.00
#
_symmetry.space_group_name_H-M   'P 1'
#
loop_
_entity.id
_entity.type
_entity.pdbx_description
1 polymer ?
#
loop_
_entity_poly.entity_id
_entity_poly.type
_entity_poly.pdbx_seq_one_letter_code
_entity_poly.pdbx_strand_id
1 'polypeptide(L)' 'MTTHLVIRRRSPLPPAEALSRVLDLRRHRPPFTTITAPFPLEAGSVVVARTSLGWWSFDDVMHVTRRDERTA' A
#
# COMPACT_ATOMS: atom_id res chain seq x y z
N MET A 1 -8.42 12.42 19.94
CA MET A 1 -7.09 11.81 20.15
C MET A 1 -6.58 11.37 18.80
N THR A 2 -5.38 11.80 18.40
CA THR A 2 -4.76 11.38 17.13
C THR A 2 -3.72 10.31 17.44
N THR A 3 -3.90 9.12 16.88
CA THR A 3 -2.94 8.01 17.06
C THR A 3 -1.94 8.05 15.93
N HIS A 4 -0.65 8.11 16.27
CA HIS A 4 0.45 8.06 15.30
C HIS A 4 1.23 6.75 15.49
N LEU A 5 1.21 5.90 14.46
CA LEU A 5 2.04 4.69 14.37
C LEU A 5 3.17 4.94 13.36
N VAL A 6 4.41 4.68 13.76
CA VAL A 6 5.58 4.77 12.86
C VAL A 6 6.25 3.41 12.80
N ILE A 7 6.37 2.86 11.59
CA ILE A 7 7.07 1.60 11.33
C ILE A 7 8.37 1.93 10.59
N ARG A 8 9.51 1.41 11.10
CA ARG A 8 10.84 1.56 10.47
C ARG A 8 11.43 0.18 10.22
N ARG A 9 11.87 -0.08 8.98
CA ARG A 9 12.54 -1.32 8.60
C ARG A 9 13.71 -1.01 7.67
N ARG A 10 14.84 -1.70 7.85
CA ARG A 10 15.98 -1.62 6.94
C ARG A 10 15.84 -2.68 5.85
N SER A 11 16.15 -2.29 4.62
CA SER A 11 16.22 -3.18 3.45
C SER A 11 17.67 -3.21 2.97
N PRO A 12 18.20 -4.37 2.53
CA PRO A 12 19.49 -4.43 1.85
C PRO A 12 19.42 -3.93 0.40
N LEU A 13 18.22 -3.65 -0.13
CA LEU A 13 18.03 -3.20 -1.51
C LEU A 13 18.29 -1.70 -1.68
N PRO A 14 18.75 -1.25 -2.86
CA PRO A 14 18.80 0.17 -3.20
C PRO A 14 17.43 0.86 -3.04
N PRO A 15 17.37 2.16 -2.72
CA PRO A 15 16.12 2.87 -2.44
C PRO A 15 15.05 2.72 -3.53
N ALA A 16 15.42 2.90 -4.80
CA ALA A 16 14.52 2.77 -5.94
C ALA A 16 13.88 1.38 -6.04
N GLU A 17 14.69 0.34 -5.85
CA GLU A 17 14.22 -1.05 -5.90
C GLU A 17 13.34 -1.38 -4.69
N ALA A 18 13.72 -0.94 -3.50
CA ALA A 18 12.91 -1.12 -2.30
C ALA A 18 11.54 -0.46 -2.45
N LEU A 19 11.51 0.78 -2.94
CA LEU A 19 10.27 1.53 -3.19
C LEU A 19 9.41 0.84 -4.26
N SER A 20 10.01 0.43 -5.39
CA SER A 20 9.31 -0.29 -6.46
C SER A 20 8.63 -1.56 -5.93
N ARG A 21 9.32 -2.35 -5.09
CA ARG A 21 8.75 -3.57 -4.49
C ARG A 21 7.63 -3.28 -3.49
N VAL A 22 7.75 -2.23 -2.69
CA VAL A 22 6.68 -1.80 -1.76
C VAL A 22 5.44 -1.33 -2.52
N LEU A 23 5.61 -0.66 -3.65
CA LEU A 23 4.50 -0.14 -4.45
C LEU A 23 3.89 -1.16 -5.42
N ASP A 24 4.52 -2.31 -5.66
CA ASP A 24 3.95 -3.39 -6.48
C ASP A 24 2.87 -4.17 -5.71
N LEU A 25 1.68 -3.57 -5.62
CA LEU A 25 0.52 -4.14 -4.93
C LEU A 25 0.08 -5.48 -5.52
N ARG A 26 0.41 -5.77 -6.78
CA ARG A 26 0.09 -7.07 -7.42
C ARG A 26 0.83 -8.23 -6.76
N ARG A 27 1.92 -7.98 -6.04
CA ARG A 27 2.69 -8.97 -5.28
C ARG A 27 2.24 -9.11 -3.82
N HIS A 28 1.37 -8.23 -3.33
CA HIS A 28 0.92 -8.24 -1.94
C HIS A 28 -0.14 -9.33 -1.74
N ARG A 29 0.08 -10.20 -0.74
CA ARG A 29 -0.84 -11.29 -0.37
C ARG A 29 -1.13 -11.30 1.13
N PRO A 30 -1.69 -10.20 1.69
CA PRO A 30 -2.15 -10.22 3.07
C PRO A 30 -3.26 -11.27 3.25
N PRO A 31 -3.28 -11.98 4.38
CA PRO A 31 -4.34 -12.96 4.64
C PRO A 31 -5.71 -12.27 4.69
N PHE A 32 -6.73 -12.95 4.19
CA PHE A 32 -8.13 -12.49 4.22
C PHE A 32 -8.41 -11.15 3.50
N THR A 33 -7.44 -10.63 2.75
CA THR A 33 -7.50 -9.28 2.20
C THR A 33 -7.31 -9.31 0.69
N THR A 34 -8.26 -8.71 -0.04
CA THR A 34 -8.15 -8.50 -1.49
C THR A 34 -7.85 -7.03 -1.76
N ILE A 35 -6.83 -6.77 -2.59
CA ILE A 35 -6.41 -5.42 -2.95
C ILE A 35 -6.82 -5.14 -4.39
N THR A 36 -7.52 -4.02 -4.61
CA THR A 36 -7.85 -3.49 -5.93
C THR A 36 -7.21 -2.12 -6.08
N ALA A 37 -6.39 -1.96 -7.12
CA ALA A 37 -5.66 -0.73 -7.39
C ALA A 37 -5.27 -0.64 -8.88
N PRO A 38 -5.14 0.57 -9.44
CA PRO A 38 -4.49 0.76 -10.73
C PRO A 38 -3.00 0.42 -10.65
N PHE A 39 -2.40 0.09 -11.79
CA PHE A 39 -0.96 -0.10 -11.91
C PHE A 39 -0.46 0.57 -13.21
N PRO A 40 0.49 1.51 -13.13
CA PRO A 40 1.18 2.00 -11.93
C PRO A 40 0.28 2.84 -11.01
N LEU A 41 0.70 3.02 -9.75
CA LEU A 41 0.05 3.93 -8.82
C LEU A 41 0.49 5.36 -9.08
N GLU A 42 -0.44 6.25 -9.35
CA GLU A 42 -0.17 7.69 -9.53
C GLU A 42 -0.94 8.53 -8.51
N ALA A 43 -0.58 9.81 -8.36
CA ALA A 43 -1.39 10.74 -7.58
C ALA A 43 -2.83 10.76 -8.11
N GLY A 44 -3.81 10.74 -7.20
CA GLY A 44 -5.23 10.57 -7.50
C GLY A 44 -5.70 9.11 -7.61
N SER A 45 -4.78 8.12 -7.62
CA SER A 45 -5.16 6.70 -7.59
C SER A 45 -5.91 6.35 -6.31
N VAL A 46 -6.88 5.46 -6.44
CA VAL A 46 -7.61 4.87 -5.31
C VAL A 46 -7.17 3.42 -5.16
N VAL A 47 -6.80 3.05 -3.94
CA VAL A 47 -6.51 1.67 -3.54
C VAL A 47 -7.60 1.24 -2.56
N VAL A 48 -8.23 0.11 -2.83
CA VAL A 48 -9.19 -0.49 -1.92
C VAL A 48 -8.62 -1.81 -1.40
N ALA A 49 -8.41 -1.90 -0.09
CA ALA A 49 -8.07 -3.13 0.59
C ALA A 49 -9.32 -3.66 1.32
N ARG A 50 -9.99 -4.65 0.74
CA ARG A 50 -11.14 -5.31 1.34
C ARG A 50 -10.67 -6.46 2.21
N THR A 51 -10.97 -6.40 3.51
CA THR A 51 -10.66 -7.48 4.45
C THR A 51 -11.96 -8.16 4.88
N SER A 52 -12.00 -9.50 4.81
CA SER A 52 -13.19 -10.28 5.15
C SER A 52 -12.84 -11.51 6.00
N LEU A 53 -13.49 -11.67 7.15
CA LEU A 53 -13.35 -12.83 8.02
C LEU A 53 -14.73 -13.31 8.51
N GLY A 54 -15.19 -14.43 7.95
CA GLY A 54 -16.55 -14.91 8.19
C GLY A 54 -17.60 -13.92 7.68
N TRP A 55 -18.54 -13.54 8.54
CA TRP A 55 -19.60 -12.57 8.23
C TRP A 55 -19.17 -11.11 8.33
N TRP A 56 -17.94 -10.85 8.81
CA TRP A 56 -17.42 -9.50 8.98
C TRP A 56 -16.59 -9.09 7.77
N SER A 57 -16.86 -7.90 7.23
CA SER A 57 -16.04 -7.29 6.19
C SER A 57 -15.93 -5.79 6.38
N PHE A 58 -14.83 -5.22 5.89
CA PHE A 58 -14.68 -3.78 5.74
C PHE A 58 -13.78 -3.46 4.55
N ASP A 59 -13.98 -2.26 4.00
CA ASP A 59 -13.13 -1.68 2.97
C ASP A 59 -12.25 -0.59 3.59
N ASP A 60 -10.93 -0.76 3.46
CA ASP A 60 -9.97 0.32 3.70
C ASP A 60 -9.67 1.01 2.37
N VAL A 61 -10.17 2.25 2.23
CA VAL A 61 -10.06 3.05 1.01
C VAL A 61 -8.97 4.09 1.18
N MET A 62 -7.91 3.97 0.39
CA MET A 62 -6.75 4.86 0.42
C MET A 62 -6.65 5.66 -0.86
N HIS A 63 -6.46 6.98 -0.73
CA HIS A 63 -6.19 7.88 -1.84
C HIS A 63 -4.70 8.23 -1.90
N VAL A 64 -4.07 8.01 -3.04
CA VAL A 64 -2.69 8.46 -3.26
C VAL A 64 -2.71 9.98 -3.45
N THR A 65 -2.28 10.73 -2.45
CA THR A 65 -2.28 12.20 -2.49
C THR A 65 -1.06 12.78 -3.20
N ARG A 66 0.07 12.09 -3.13
CA ARG A 66 1.33 12.50 -3.75
C ARG A 66 2.18 11.29 -4.08
N ARG A 67 2.95 11.39 -5.16
CA ARG A 67 4.02 10.48 -5.53
C ARG A 67 5.32 11.29 -5.60
N ASP A 68 6.32 10.89 -4.82
CA ASP A 68 7.63 11.55 -4.84
C ASP A 68 8.65 10.69 -5.57
N GLU A 69 9.13 11.20 -6.69
CA GLU A 69 10.13 10.53 -7.54
C GLU A 69 11.57 10.75 -7.07
N ARG A 70 11.79 11.69 -6.12
CA ARG A 70 13.13 12.05 -5.60
C ARG A 70 13.90 10.92 -4.90
N THR A 71 13.32 9.73 -4.77
CA THR A 71 13.94 8.57 -4.12
C THR A 71 14.25 7.42 -5.10
N ALA A 72 14.04 7.64 -6.41
CA ALA A 72 14.42 6.72 -7.47
C ALA A 72 15.85 6.99 -7.96
#